data_AF-G3HE26-F1
#
_entry.id   AF-G3HE26-F1
#
_cell.length_a   1.000
_cell.length_b   1.000
_cell.length_c   1.000
_cell.angle_alpha   90.00
_cell.angle_beta   90.00
_cell.angle_gamma   90.00
#
_symmetry.space_group_name_H-M   'P 1'
#
loop_
_entity.id
_entity.type
_entity.pdbx_description
1 polymer ?
#
loop_
_entity_poly.entity_id
_entity_poly.type
_entity_poly.pdbx_seq_one_letter_code
_entity_poly.pdbx_strand_id
1 'polypeptide(L)'
;MLSFWLLAHLSPSIAVAAGRPYQTYNYTWMIINRASDAANASTTIATTPSYSPLIGDLCALALGASPDWGTPDNFSPRTALLR
;
A
#
# COMPACT_ATOMS: atom_id res chain seq x y z
N MET A 1 -10.15 -41.84 50.35
CA MET A 1 -9.09 -40.99 49.75
C MET A 1 -9.17 -41.00 48.22
N LEU A 2 -10.37 -40.80 47.64
CA LEU A 2 -10.61 -40.86 46.18
C LEU A 2 -11.10 -39.52 45.59
N SER A 3 -11.15 -38.46 46.39
CA SER A 3 -11.79 -37.19 46.02
C SER A 3 -10.85 -36.16 45.39
N PHE A 4 -9.52 -36.39 45.39
CA PHE A 4 -8.55 -35.40 44.90
C PHE A 4 -8.20 -35.53 43.42
N TRP A 5 -8.49 -36.68 42.79
CA TRP A 5 -8.16 -36.91 41.38
C TRP A 5 -9.21 -36.35 40.40
N LEU A 6 -10.45 -36.14 40.85
CA LEU A 6 -11.53 -35.66 39.98
C LEU A 6 -11.45 -34.15 39.67
N LEU A 7 -10.70 -33.36 40.46
CA LEU A 7 -10.59 -31.90 40.30
C LEU A 7 -9.44 -31.47 39.37
N ALA A 8 -8.51 -32.38 39.04
CA ALA A 8 -7.36 -32.07 38.18
C ALA A 8 -7.69 -32.07 36.67
N HIS A 9 -8.92 -32.43 36.28
CA HIS A 9 -9.36 -32.49 34.88
C HIS A 9 -10.22 -31.29 34.44
N LEU A 10 -10.44 -30.32 35.33
CA LEU A 10 -11.25 -29.13 35.07
C LEU A 10 -10.41 -27.86 34.94
N SER A 11 -9.09 -27.96 34.76
CA SER A 11 -8.28 -26.79 34.42
C SER A 11 -8.75 -26.26 33.06
N PRO A 12 -9.36 -25.07 32.97
CA PRO A 12 -9.64 -24.48 31.69
C PRO A 12 -8.27 -24.16 31.08
N SER A 13 -7.88 -24.93 30.08
CA SER A 13 -6.78 -24.55 29.20
C SER A 13 -7.18 -23.22 28.59
N ILE A 14 -6.68 -22.12 29.14
CA ILE A 14 -6.78 -20.81 28.53
C ILE A 14 -5.98 -20.92 27.25
N ALA A 15 -6.68 -21.25 26.15
CA ALA A 15 -6.15 -21.14 24.83
C ALA A 15 -5.93 -19.64 24.60
N VAL A 16 -4.74 -19.15 24.92
CA VAL A 16 -4.27 -17.86 24.42
C VAL A 16 -4.23 -18.06 22.91
N ALA A 17 -5.26 -17.58 22.22
CA ALA A 17 -5.24 -17.50 20.78
C ALA A 17 -3.95 -16.77 20.42
N ALA A 18 -2.99 -17.49 19.84
CA ALA A 18 -1.76 -16.90 19.32
C ALA A 18 -2.20 -15.90 18.26
N GLY A 19 -2.38 -14.64 18.66
CA GLY A 19 -2.77 -13.57 17.77
C GLY A 19 -1.75 -13.55 16.65
N ARG A 20 -2.21 -13.74 15.41
CA ARG A 20 -1.32 -13.57 14.25
C ARG A 20 -0.73 -12.17 14.35
N PRO A 21 0.60 -12.00 14.27
CA PRO A 21 1.18 -10.67 14.29
C PRO A 21 0.56 -9.88 13.13
N TYR A 22 0.01 -8.70 13.41
CA TYR A 22 -0.48 -7.81 12.37
C TYR A 22 0.70 -7.47 11.45
N GLN A 23 0.66 -7.96 10.22
CA GLN A 23 1.70 -7.64 9.23
C GLN A 23 1.57 -6.15 8.89
N THR A 24 2.66 -5.42 9.09
CA THR A 24 2.74 -4.00 8.76
C THR A 24 3.44 -3.86 7.42
N TYR A 25 2.83 -3.14 6.49
CA TYR A 25 3.37 -2.89 5.17
C TYR A 25 3.55 -1.40 4.93
N ASN A 26 4.45 -1.09 4.00
CA ASN A 26 4.56 0.24 3.44
C ASN A 26 3.68 0.33 2.19
N TYR A 27 2.53 0.98 2.30
CA TYR A 27 1.58 1.16 1.20
C TYR A 27 1.88 2.47 0.47
N THR A 28 2.13 2.37 -0.84
CA THR A 28 2.36 3.54 -1.72
C THR A 28 1.25 3.64 -2.74
N TRP A 29 0.59 4.79 -2.78
CA TRP A 29 -0.35 5.17 -3.83
C TRP A 29 0.35 6.09 -4.81
N MET A 30 0.24 5.80 -6.10
CA MET A 30 0.89 6.58 -7.16
C MET A 30 -0.15 7.08 -8.16
N ILE A 31 -0.02 8.35 -8.53
CA ILE A 31 -0.65 8.90 -9.73
C ILE A 31 0.40 8.84 -10.83
N ILE A 32 0.08 8.18 -11.95
CA ILE A 32 1.00 7.99 -13.06
C ILE A 32 0.41 8.70 -14.29
N ASN A 33 1.24 9.47 -14.99
CA ASN A 33 0.84 10.14 -16.23
C ASN A 33 0.88 9.17 -17.43
N ARG A 34 0.50 9.64 -18.62
CA ARG A 34 0.52 8.80 -19.84
C ARG A 34 1.93 8.37 -20.27
N ALA A 35 2.95 9.15 -19.91
CA ALA A 35 4.35 8.82 -20.15
C ALA A 35 4.91 7.74 -19.21
N SER A 36 4.10 7.19 -18.28
CA SER A 36 4.55 6.26 -17.23
C SER A 36 5.49 6.88 -16.20
N ASP A 37 5.42 8.19 -16.03
CA ASP A 37 6.10 8.92 -14.95
C ASP A 37 5.17 9.12 -13.76
N ALA A 38 5.75 9.11 -12.57
CA ALA A 38 5.01 9.38 -11.35
C ALA A 38 4.70 10.88 -11.25
N ALA A 39 3.43 11.25 -11.42
CA ALA A 39 2.96 12.62 -11.24
C ALA A 39 2.81 12.97 -9.75
N ASN A 40 2.46 11.99 -8.91
CA ASN A 40 2.53 12.11 -7.46
C ASN A 40 2.63 10.73 -6.81
N ALA A 41 3.15 10.68 -5.57
CA ALA A 41 3.14 9.48 -4.74
C ALA A 41 2.87 9.84 -3.27
N SER A 42 2.05 9.05 -2.60
CA SER A 42 1.79 9.16 -1.17
C SER A 42 1.99 7.81 -0.51
N THR A 43 2.66 7.82 0.63
CA THR A 43 3.14 6.61 1.30
C THR A 43 2.65 6.57 2.74
N THR A 44 2.20 5.40 3.20
CA THR A 44 1.73 5.20 4.57
C THR A 44 2.09 3.81 5.05
N ILE A 45 2.61 3.74 6.28
CA ILE A 45 2.89 2.49 6.97
C ILE A 45 1.66 2.09 7.78
N ALA A 46 1.07 0.94 7.47
CA ALA A 46 -0.14 0.48 8.14
C ALA A 46 -0.26 -1.05 8.12
N THR A 47 -1.17 -1.58 8.92
CA THR A 47 -1.53 -3.01 8.93
C THR A 47 -2.60 -3.35 7.89
N THR A 48 -3.26 -2.34 7.34
CA THR A 48 -4.28 -2.43 6.29
C THR A 48 -4.12 -1.24 5.33
N PRO A 49 -4.47 -1.40 4.04
CA PRO A 49 -4.41 -0.29 3.09
C PRO A 49 -5.42 0.79 3.47
N SER A 50 -4.99 2.06 3.38
CA SER A 50 -5.84 3.23 3.55
C SER A 50 -6.05 3.93 2.20
N TYR A 51 -7.27 4.36 1.91
CA TYR A 51 -7.62 5.01 0.64
C TYR A 51 -7.87 6.49 0.90
N SER A 52 -6.78 7.26 1.04
CA SER A 52 -6.88 8.71 1.19
C SER A 52 -7.04 9.38 -0.18
N PRO A 53 -7.70 10.54 -0.27
CA PRO A 53 -7.75 11.32 -1.50
C PRO A 53 -6.35 11.60 -2.03
N LEU A 54 -6.14 11.32 -3.32
CA LEU A 54 -4.90 11.63 -4.02
C LEU A 54 -5.06 13.01 -4.66
N ILE A 55 -4.24 13.96 -4.21
CA ILE A 55 -4.18 15.31 -4.77
C ILE A 55 -3.04 15.31 -5.78
N GLY A 56 -3.29 15.67 -7.04
CA GLY A 56 -2.28 15.70 -8.09
C GLY A 56 -2.28 17.02 -8.84
N ASP A 57 -1.12 17.40 -9.38
CA ASP A 57 -1.01 18.51 -10.31
C ASP A 57 -1.46 18.07 -11.72
N LEU A 58 -2.42 18.80 -12.28
CA LEU A 58 -2.94 18.55 -13.62
C LEU A 58 -1.84 18.73 -14.69
N CYS A 59 -0.90 19.66 -14.50
CA CYS A 59 0.20 19.87 -15.43
C CYS A 59 1.17 18.68 -15.44
N ALA A 60 1.49 18.13 -14.28
CA ALA A 60 2.31 16.91 -14.18
C ALA A 60 1.65 15.69 -14.84
N LEU A 61 0.31 15.59 -14.76
CA LEU A 61 -0.49 14.57 -15.44
C LEU A 61 -0.52 14.74 -16.97
N ALA A 62 -0.47 15.98 -17.45
CA ALA A 62 -0.54 16.30 -18.87
C ALA A 62 0.77 16.03 -19.64
N LEU A 63 1.88 15.78 -18.93
CA LEU A 63 3.16 15.45 -19.58
C LEU A 63 3.04 14.13 -20.34
N GLY A 64 3.36 14.15 -21.64
CA GLY A 64 3.20 12.99 -22.53
C GLY A 64 1.74 12.62 -22.84
N ALA A 65 0.78 13.49 -22.52
CA ALA A 65 -0.63 13.33 -22.85
C ALA A 65 -0.95 13.89 -24.26
N SER A 66 -2.24 14.16 -24.55
CA SER A 66 -2.68 14.71 -25.83
C SER A 66 -1.93 16.02 -26.16
N PRO A 67 -1.58 16.28 -27.43
CA PRO A 67 -1.02 17.56 -27.86
C PRO A 67 -1.87 18.78 -27.48
N ASP A 68 -3.19 18.59 -27.27
CA ASP A 68 -4.09 19.66 -26.82
C ASP A 68 -3.65 20.32 -25.50
N TRP A 69 -2.85 19.62 -24.69
CA TRP A 69 -2.29 20.13 -23.45
C TRP A 69 -1.02 20.96 -23.64
N GLY A 70 -0.46 21.02 -24.86
CA GLY A 70 0.77 21.77 -25.16
C GLY A 70 2.05 21.17 -24.58
N THR A 71 1.98 20.01 -23.92
CA THR A 71 3.11 19.31 -23.30
C THR A 71 3.33 17.87 -23.82
N PRO A 72 3.06 17.55 -25.11
CA PRO A 72 3.17 16.16 -25.58
C PRO A 72 4.61 15.65 -25.52
N ASP A 73 5.63 16.52 -25.64
CA ASP A 73 7.06 16.13 -25.64
C ASP A 73 7.80 16.51 -24.34
N ASN A 74 7.13 17.17 -23.39
CA ASN A 74 7.72 17.62 -22.13
C ASN A 74 7.76 16.50 -21.07
N PHE A 75 8.18 15.31 -21.46
CA PHE A 75 8.34 14.17 -20.55
C PHE A 75 9.69 13.51 -20.80
N SER A 76 10.25 12.86 -19.78
CA SER A 76 11.47 12.08 -19.97
C SER A 76 11.07 10.70 -20.50
N PRO A 77 11.36 10.34 -21.77
CA PRO A 77 11.04 9.01 -22.23
C PRO A 77 11.98 8.05 -21.51
N ARG A 78 11.45 7.18 -20.64
CA ARG A 78 12.24 6.07 -20.06
C ARG A 78 12.93 5.21 -21.13
N THR A 79 12.44 5.25 -22.36
CA THR A 79 12.98 4.55 -23.54
C THR A 79 14.18 5.20 -24.20
N ALA A 80 14.53 6.46 -23.89
CA ALA A 80 15.66 7.17 -24.53
C ALA A 80 17.04 6.82 -23.94
N LEU A 81 17.10 6.06 -22.85
CA LEU A 81 18.34 5.63 -22.18
C LEU A 81 18.76 4.18 -22.51
N LEU A 82 18.09 3.53 -23.47
CA LEU A 82 18.39 2.16 -23.92
C LEU A 82 18.90 2.09 -25.38
N ARG A 83 19.46 3.18 -25.91
CA ARG A 83 20.19 3.18 -27.19
C ARG A 83 21.62 3.68 -27.01
#